data_AF-A0A4D7DB60-F1
#
_entry.id   AF-A0A4D7DB60-F1
#
_cell.length_a   1.000
_cell.length_b   1.000
_cell.length_c   1.000
_cell.angle_alpha   90.00
_cell.angle_beta   90.00
_cell.angle_gamma   90.00
#
_symmetry.space_group_name_H-M   'P 1'
#
loop_
_entity.id
_entity.type
_entity.pdbx_description
1 polymer ?
#
loop_
_entity_poly.entity_id
_entity_poly.type
_entity_poly.pdbx_seq_one_letter_code
_entity_poly.pdbx_strand_id
1 'polypeptide(L)'
;MKKHLALALAALAASGTVVSAIAATPAETVAARQANFKQMGRAMKAIGEELKKPAPDLAVIRTSAGSLNQAAGHVGRGFPRGSGPDSGVKTEALAAIWQRPADFQGAARNLVTKAGDLQAAAGSGDLNRIRTAFPAVGGACKGCHDNFRERH
;
A
#
# COMPACT_ATOMS: atom_id res chain seq x y z
N MET A 1 -29.29 65.39 -8.33
CA MET A 1 -28.95 65.64 -6.91
C MET A 1 -29.69 64.60 -6.07
N LYS A 2 -28.92 63.89 -5.23
CA LYS A 2 -29.24 62.85 -4.20
C LYS A 2 -30.74 62.71 -3.82
N LYS A 3 -31.30 61.50 -3.64
CA LYS A 3 -31.19 60.70 -2.38
C LYS A 3 -31.70 59.24 -2.55
N HIS A 4 -30.80 58.29 -2.24
CA HIS A 4 -30.85 57.02 -1.49
C HIS A 4 -32.10 56.09 -1.36
N LEU A 5 -31.75 54.80 -1.18
CA LEU A 5 -32.48 53.60 -0.67
C LEU A 5 -33.31 52.81 -1.70
N ALA A 6 -33.23 51.49 -1.83
CA ALA A 6 -32.83 50.47 -0.86
C ALA A 6 -32.17 49.23 -1.51
N LEU A 7 -31.24 48.67 -0.74
CA LEU A 7 -30.59 47.38 -0.86
C LEU A 7 -31.59 46.24 -0.56
N ALA A 8 -31.58 45.16 -1.35
CA ALA A 8 -32.05 43.85 -0.90
C ALA A 8 -31.31 42.75 -1.68
N LEU A 9 -30.02 42.58 -1.36
CA LEU A 9 -29.25 41.41 -1.77
C LEU A 9 -29.56 40.30 -0.75
N ALA A 10 -30.46 39.38 -1.09
CA ALA A 10 -30.68 38.17 -0.31
C ALA A 10 -29.47 37.25 -0.47
N ALA A 11 -28.45 37.45 0.37
CA ALA A 11 -27.34 36.52 0.51
C ALA A 11 -27.82 35.28 1.27
N LEU A 12 -28.14 34.23 0.52
CA LEU A 12 -28.32 32.89 1.07
C LEU A 12 -26.94 32.39 1.52
N ALA A 13 -26.61 32.64 2.79
CA ALA A 13 -25.42 32.07 3.43
C ALA A 13 -25.62 30.56 3.59
N ALA A 14 -25.22 29.80 2.58
CA ALA A 14 -24.97 28.38 2.72
C ALA A 14 -23.73 28.22 3.62
N SER A 15 -23.96 28.06 4.92
CA SER A 15 -22.94 27.67 5.89
C SER A 15 -22.47 26.25 5.57
N GLY A 16 -21.59 26.12 4.58
CA GLY A 16 -20.85 24.89 4.34
C GLY A 16 -19.88 24.69 5.49
N THR A 17 -20.14 23.71 6.35
CA THR A 17 -19.13 23.18 7.26
C THR A 17 -17.99 22.61 6.41
N VAL A 18 -16.91 23.38 6.29
CA VAL A 18 -15.63 22.86 5.80
C VAL A 18 -15.14 21.86 6.83
N VAL A 19 -15.46 20.58 6.62
CA VAL A 19 -14.76 19.48 7.29
C VAL A 19 -13.33 19.51 6.75
N SER A 20 -12.44 20.21 7.46
CA SER A 20 -11.00 20.08 7.25
C SER A 20 -10.62 18.65 7.58
N ALA A 21 -10.31 17.84 6.56
CA ALA A 21 -9.72 16.54 6.77
C ALA A 21 -8.39 16.73 7.52
N ILE A 22 -8.35 16.30 8.78
CA ILE A 22 -7.11 16.23 9.56
C ILE A 22 -6.14 15.28 8.84
N ALA A 23 -5.05 15.83 8.32
CA ALA A 23 -4.00 15.03 7.69
C ALA A 23 -3.34 14.15 8.76
N ALA A 24 -3.13 12.87 8.44
CA ALA A 24 -2.45 11.95 9.34
C ALA A 24 -1.04 12.45 9.69
N THR A 25 -0.65 12.29 10.95
CA THR A 25 0.71 12.60 11.40
C THR A 25 1.74 11.68 10.73
N PRO A 26 3.04 12.07 10.69
CA PRO A 26 4.09 11.17 10.23
C PRO A 26 4.11 9.84 10.99
N ALA A 27 3.85 9.85 12.30
CA ALA A 27 3.81 8.65 13.13
C ALA A 27 2.68 7.69 12.73
N GLU A 28 1.47 8.20 12.55
CA GLU A 28 0.32 7.39 12.09
C GLU A 28 0.57 6.84 10.69
N THR A 29 1.14 7.66 9.79
CA THR A 29 1.50 7.25 8.44
C THR A 29 2.51 6.11 8.44
N VAL A 30 3.59 6.23 9.22
CA VAL A 30 4.63 5.21 9.34
C VAL A 30 4.05 3.91 9.92
N ALA A 31 3.26 4.02 10.99
CA ALA A 31 2.61 2.88 11.61
C ALA A 31 1.65 2.15 10.64
N ALA A 32 0.85 2.90 9.87
CA ALA A 32 -0.08 2.35 8.91
C ALA A 32 0.63 1.56 7.79
N ARG A 33 1.69 2.11 7.17
CA ARG A 33 2.43 1.35 6.14
C ARG A 33 3.12 0.12 6.72
N GLN A 34 3.67 0.20 7.94
CA GLN A 34 4.31 -0.94 8.59
C GLN A 34 3.30 -2.05 8.90
N ALA A 35 2.09 -1.69 9.34
CA ALA A 35 1.00 -2.65 9.54
C ALA A 35 0.60 -3.33 8.22
N ASN A 36 0.51 -2.57 7.12
CA ASN A 36 0.25 -3.11 5.78
C ASN A 36 1.35 -4.10 5.34
N PHE A 37 2.64 -3.76 5.53
CA PHE A 37 3.73 -4.69 5.21
C PHE A 37 3.71 -5.96 6.09
N LYS A 38 3.38 -5.82 7.39
CA LYS A 38 3.20 -6.98 8.29
C LYS A 38 2.06 -7.88 7.80
N GLN A 39 0.95 -7.31 7.32
CA GLN A 39 -0.14 -8.07 6.72
C GLN A 39 0.30 -8.84 5.48
N MET A 40 1.02 -8.19 4.55
CA MET A 40 1.58 -8.85 3.38
C MET A 40 2.52 -9.99 3.77
N GLY A 41 3.39 -9.77 4.76
CA GLY A 41 4.29 -10.80 5.29
C GLY A 41 3.54 -12.00 5.86
N ARG A 42 2.47 -11.78 6.63
CA ARG A 42 1.60 -12.86 7.13
C ARG A 42 0.94 -13.64 5.99
N ALA A 43 0.41 -12.96 4.98
CA ALA A 43 -0.21 -13.60 3.83
C ALA A 43 0.79 -14.45 3.03
N MET A 44 1.98 -13.91 2.74
CA MET A 44 3.07 -14.66 2.10
C MET A 44 3.49 -15.88 2.92
N LYS A 45 3.60 -15.74 4.24
CA LYS A 45 3.93 -16.85 5.14
C LYS A 45 2.86 -17.96 5.07
N ALA A 46 1.58 -17.61 5.16
CA ALA A 46 0.49 -18.57 5.09
C ALA A 46 0.50 -19.37 3.77
N ILE A 47 0.65 -18.69 2.63
CA ILE A 47 0.78 -19.36 1.33
C ILE A 47 1.99 -20.29 1.31
N GLY A 48 3.16 -19.79 1.76
CA GLY A 48 4.39 -20.57 1.79
C GLY A 48 4.31 -21.80 2.70
N GLU A 49 3.56 -21.73 3.81
CA GLU A 49 3.31 -22.87 4.69
C GLU A 49 2.41 -23.91 4.03
N GLU A 50 1.34 -23.50 3.36
CA GLU A 50 0.49 -24.43 2.59
C GLU A 50 1.26 -25.12 1.47
N LEU A 51 2.09 -24.37 0.72
CA LEU A 51 2.85 -24.93 -0.41
C LEU A 51 3.88 -25.98 0.00
N LYS A 52 4.30 -26.01 1.26
CA LYS A 52 5.20 -27.03 1.85
C LYS A 52 4.48 -28.32 2.25
N LYS A 53 3.15 -28.30 2.36
CA LYS A 53 2.39 -29.50 2.75
C LYS A 53 2.29 -30.48 1.57
N PRO A 54 2.20 -31.79 1.84
CA PRO A 54 1.87 -32.78 0.81
C PRO A 54 0.51 -32.53 0.16
N ALA A 55 -0.46 -32.07 0.96
CA ALA A 55 -1.79 -31.65 0.52
C ALA A 55 -2.07 -30.21 0.98
N PRO A 56 -1.77 -29.19 0.15
CA PRO A 56 -2.03 -27.79 0.48
C PRO A 56 -3.52 -27.45 0.58
N ASP A 57 -3.90 -26.59 1.53
CA ASP A 57 -5.24 -26.02 1.58
C ASP A 57 -5.37 -24.85 0.59
N LEU A 58 -6.09 -25.10 -0.51
CA LEU A 58 -6.33 -24.09 -1.54
C LEU A 58 -7.19 -22.91 -1.07
N ALA A 59 -8.06 -23.09 -0.07
CA ALA A 59 -8.88 -21.99 0.47
C ALA A 59 -8.02 -21.00 1.26
N VAL A 60 -7.06 -21.51 2.05
CA VAL A 60 -6.06 -20.69 2.74
C VAL A 60 -5.19 -19.93 1.73
N ILE A 61 -4.72 -20.61 0.67
CA ILE A 61 -3.91 -19.98 -0.38
C ILE A 61 -4.69 -18.86 -1.07
N ARG A 62 -5.95 -19.10 -1.48
CA ARG A 62 -6.79 -18.09 -2.15
C ARG A 62 -7.04 -16.88 -1.28
N THR A 63 -7.44 -17.10 -0.03
CA THR A 63 -7.70 -16.02 0.93
C THR A 63 -6.46 -15.18 1.16
N SER A 64 -5.31 -15.84 1.34
CA SER A 64 -4.03 -15.17 1.57
C SER A 64 -3.55 -14.41 0.33
N ALA A 65 -3.69 -14.97 -0.87
CA ALA A 65 -3.31 -14.31 -2.11
C ALA A 65 -4.17 -13.06 -2.38
N GLY A 66 -5.48 -13.13 -2.08
CA GLY A 66 -6.37 -11.97 -2.15
C GLY A 66 -5.99 -10.85 -1.17
N SER A 67 -5.72 -11.21 0.09
CA SER A 67 -5.27 -10.26 1.12
C SER A 67 -3.94 -9.59 0.74
N LEU A 68 -3.00 -10.38 0.20
CA LEU A 68 -1.71 -9.89 -0.28
C LEU A 68 -1.87 -8.89 -1.43
N ASN A 69 -2.70 -9.19 -2.43
CA ASN A 69 -2.92 -8.30 -3.58
C ASN A 69 -3.58 -6.98 -3.15
N GLN A 70 -4.62 -7.03 -2.30
CA GLN A 70 -5.22 -5.82 -1.75
C GLN A 70 -4.17 -4.96 -1.03
N ALA A 71 -3.41 -5.56 -0.11
CA ALA A 71 -2.37 -4.86 0.65
C ALA A 71 -1.25 -4.29 -0.25
N ALA A 72 -0.85 -5.02 -1.29
CA ALA A 72 0.12 -4.55 -2.30
C ALA A 72 -0.37 -3.26 -2.98
N GLY A 73 -1.67 -3.17 -3.28
CA GLY A 73 -2.30 -1.99 -3.89
C GLY A 73 -2.23 -0.71 -3.04
N HIS A 74 -1.90 -0.81 -1.75
CA HIS A 74 -1.74 0.34 -0.85
C HIS A 74 -0.30 0.84 -0.75
N VAL A 75 0.70 0.04 -1.14
CA VAL A 75 2.14 0.34 -0.92
C VAL A 75 2.56 1.68 -1.52
N GLY A 76 2.20 1.94 -2.78
CA GLY A 76 2.61 3.16 -3.49
C GLY A 76 2.08 4.47 -2.87
N ARG A 77 1.06 4.40 -2.01
CA ARG A 77 0.45 5.58 -1.34
C ARG A 77 0.92 5.76 0.11
N GLY A 78 1.68 4.81 0.67
CA GLY A 78 2.09 4.82 2.08
C GLY A 78 3.28 5.73 2.42
N PHE A 79 3.76 6.54 1.48
CA PHE A 79 5.01 7.31 1.60
C PHE A 79 4.85 8.79 1.24
N PRO A 80 3.91 9.53 1.86
CA PRO A 80 3.82 10.97 1.65
C PRO A 80 5.12 11.69 2.07
N ARG A 81 5.36 12.86 1.50
CA ARG A 81 6.50 13.72 1.86
C ARG A 81 6.44 14.04 3.36
N GLY A 82 7.59 14.03 4.03
CA GLY A 82 7.67 14.27 5.48
C GLY A 82 7.43 13.02 6.33
N SER A 83 7.32 11.83 5.73
CA SER A 83 7.21 10.54 6.45
C SER A 83 8.49 9.68 6.38
N GLY A 84 9.60 10.29 5.94
CA GLY A 84 10.92 9.67 5.79
C GLY A 84 11.82 9.76 7.02
N PRO A 85 13.11 9.47 6.89
CA PRO A 85 14.08 9.50 8.00
C PRO A 85 14.08 10.85 8.75
N ASP A 86 13.91 11.95 8.02
CA ASP A 86 13.91 13.31 8.58
C ASP A 86 12.62 13.67 9.34
N SER A 87 11.65 12.76 9.43
CA SER A 87 10.36 13.00 10.09
C SER A 87 10.43 12.97 11.62
N GLY A 88 11.55 12.54 12.20
CA GLY A 88 11.69 12.28 13.63
C GLY A 88 11.01 10.98 14.10
N VAL A 89 10.40 10.21 13.19
CA VAL A 89 9.77 8.91 13.47
C VAL A 89 10.69 7.78 13.00
N LYS A 90 10.89 6.76 13.84
CA LYS A 90 11.67 5.57 13.47
C LYS A 90 11.06 4.87 12.26
N THR A 91 11.83 4.76 11.19
CA THR A 91 11.43 4.08 9.96
C THR A 91 12.63 3.51 9.22
N GLU A 92 12.49 2.31 8.65
CA GLU A 92 13.50 1.68 7.77
C GLU A 92 13.43 2.21 6.33
N ALA A 93 12.65 3.28 6.09
CA ALA A 93 12.36 3.78 4.76
C ALA A 93 13.49 4.72 4.34
N LEU A 94 14.23 4.39 3.28
CA LEU A 94 15.37 5.19 2.86
C LEU A 94 14.92 6.50 2.19
N ALA A 95 15.73 7.56 2.33
CA ALA A 95 15.52 8.83 1.63
C ALA A 95 15.40 8.67 0.10
N ALA A 96 16.01 7.60 -0.45
CA ALA A 96 15.92 7.20 -1.85
C ALA A 96 14.49 7.10 -2.40
N ILE A 97 13.48 6.83 -1.56
CA ILE A 97 12.07 6.80 -1.97
C ILE A 97 11.63 8.16 -2.53
N TRP A 98 12.03 9.25 -1.86
CA TRP A 98 11.67 10.61 -2.26
C TRP A 98 12.65 11.21 -3.27
N GLN A 99 13.88 10.71 -3.33
CA GLN A 99 14.86 11.11 -4.35
C GLN A 99 14.62 10.44 -5.70
N ARG A 100 14.06 9.21 -5.71
CA ARG A 100 13.79 8.41 -6.90
C ARG A 100 12.31 7.93 -6.92
N PRO A 101 11.33 8.85 -6.96
CA PRO A 101 9.93 8.49 -6.82
C PRO A 101 9.42 7.62 -7.99
N ALA A 102 9.94 7.83 -9.20
CA ALA A 102 9.55 7.03 -10.37
C ALA A 102 9.97 5.55 -10.21
N ASP A 103 11.20 5.31 -9.76
CA ASP A 103 11.73 3.97 -9.51
C ASP A 103 10.96 3.27 -8.39
N PHE A 104 10.68 3.98 -7.30
CA PHE A 104 9.88 3.46 -6.20
C PHE A 104 8.46 3.08 -6.66
N GLN A 105 7.79 3.95 -7.41
CA GLN A 105 6.47 3.65 -7.96
C GLN A 105 6.52 2.50 -8.98
N GLY A 106 7.60 2.37 -9.74
CA GLY A 106 7.86 1.22 -10.61
C GLY A 106 7.94 -0.08 -9.83
N ALA A 107 8.70 -0.10 -8.73
CA ALA A 107 8.81 -1.26 -7.85
C ALA A 107 7.46 -1.61 -7.18
N ALA A 108 6.70 -0.60 -6.73
CA ALA A 108 5.37 -0.79 -6.17
C ALA A 108 4.38 -1.37 -7.20
N ARG A 109 4.38 -0.87 -8.44
CA ARG A 109 3.55 -1.44 -9.53
C ARG A 109 3.95 -2.88 -9.84
N ASN A 110 5.25 -3.17 -9.93
CA ASN A 110 5.71 -4.54 -10.15
C ASN A 110 5.21 -5.49 -9.06
N LEU A 111 5.27 -5.08 -7.78
CA LEU A 111 4.70 -5.86 -6.68
C LEU A 111 3.20 -6.11 -6.86
N VAL A 112 2.41 -5.09 -7.24
CA VAL A 112 0.97 -5.25 -7.52
C VAL A 112 0.74 -6.25 -8.65
N THR A 113 1.50 -6.15 -9.75
CA THR A 113 1.41 -7.11 -10.86
C THR A 113 1.68 -8.53 -10.38
N LYS A 114 2.77 -8.77 -9.64
CA LYS A 114 3.11 -10.13 -9.17
C LYS A 114 2.13 -10.67 -8.13
N ALA A 115 1.60 -9.82 -7.27
CA ALA A 115 0.54 -10.22 -6.34
C ALA A 115 -0.76 -10.57 -7.08
N GLY A 116 -1.10 -9.82 -8.13
CA GLY A 116 -2.22 -10.12 -9.02
C GLY A 116 -2.06 -11.45 -9.76
N ASP A 117 -0.87 -11.71 -10.32
CA ASP A 117 -0.53 -12.98 -10.98
C ASP A 117 -0.70 -14.16 -10.00
N LEU A 118 -0.21 -14.02 -8.77
CA LEU A 118 -0.38 -15.04 -7.72
C LEU A 118 -1.84 -15.23 -7.32
N GLN A 119 -2.62 -14.16 -7.19
CA GLN A 119 -4.06 -14.25 -6.91
C GLN A 119 -4.79 -14.99 -8.03
N ALA A 120 -4.49 -14.68 -9.30
CA ALA A 120 -5.09 -15.37 -10.45
C ALA A 120 -4.72 -16.86 -10.47
N ALA A 121 -3.45 -17.20 -10.20
CA ALA A 121 -3.02 -18.59 -10.06
C ALA A 121 -3.76 -19.31 -8.93
N ALA A 122 -3.88 -18.67 -7.76
CA ALA A 122 -4.64 -19.22 -6.63
C ALA A 122 -6.13 -19.45 -6.98
N GLY A 123 -6.74 -18.51 -7.70
CA GLY A 123 -8.11 -18.62 -8.19
C GLY A 123 -8.33 -19.83 -9.09
N SER A 124 -7.34 -20.18 -9.91
CA SER A 124 -7.42 -21.36 -10.78
C SER A 124 -7.37 -22.71 -10.04
N GLY A 125 -6.82 -22.75 -8.82
CA GLY A 125 -6.59 -23.98 -8.07
C GLY A 125 -5.42 -24.85 -8.58
N ASP A 126 -4.73 -24.43 -9.63
CA ASP A 126 -3.56 -25.13 -10.16
C ASP A 126 -2.33 -24.89 -9.28
N LEU A 127 -1.95 -25.92 -8.52
CA LEU A 127 -0.80 -25.86 -7.61
C LEU A 127 0.53 -25.61 -8.32
N ASN A 128 0.70 -26.03 -9.57
CA ASN A 128 1.92 -25.76 -10.32
C ASN A 128 2.02 -24.28 -10.66
N ARG A 129 0.92 -23.68 -11.15
CA ARG A 129 0.86 -22.23 -11.41
C ARG A 129 1.08 -21.41 -10.15
N ILE A 130 0.53 -21.83 -9.02
CA ILE A 130 0.74 -21.16 -7.73
C ILE A 130 2.22 -21.24 -7.32
N ARG A 131 2.85 -22.41 -7.42
CA ARG A 131 4.28 -22.60 -7.10
C ARG A 131 5.20 -21.79 -8.00
N THR A 132 4.84 -21.61 -9.27
CA THR A 132 5.58 -20.73 -10.19
C THR A 132 5.41 -19.25 -9.86
N ALA A 133 4.19 -18.80 -9.53
CA ALA A 133 3.91 -17.39 -9.27
C ALA A 133 4.42 -16.90 -7.90
N PHE A 134 4.38 -17.75 -6.87
CA PHE A 134 4.76 -17.40 -5.51
C PHE A 134 6.17 -16.77 -5.36
N PRO A 135 7.26 -17.36 -5.90
CA PRO A 135 8.59 -16.77 -5.78
C PRO A 135 8.73 -15.44 -6.53
N ALA A 136 7.93 -15.17 -7.57
CA ALA A 136 7.96 -13.91 -8.29
C ALA A 136 7.53 -12.73 -7.40
N VAL A 137 6.60 -12.94 -6.47
CA VAL A 137 6.26 -11.94 -5.44
C VAL A 137 7.45 -11.70 -4.51
N GLY A 138 8.11 -12.77 -4.06
CA GLY A 138 9.32 -12.66 -3.23
C GLY A 138 10.43 -11.85 -3.92
N GLY A 139 10.62 -12.07 -5.22
CA GLY A 139 11.53 -11.27 -6.05
C GLY A 139 11.14 -9.79 -6.11
N ALA A 140 9.86 -9.47 -6.25
CA ALA A 140 9.37 -8.09 -6.23
C ALA A 140 9.60 -7.41 -4.86
N CYS A 141 9.33 -8.13 -3.75
CA CYS A 141 9.64 -7.66 -2.40
C CYS A 141 11.13 -7.33 -2.25
N LYS A 142 12.01 -8.26 -2.66
CA LYS A 142 13.46 -8.11 -2.57
C LYS A 142 13.95 -6.91 -3.40
N GLY A 143 13.52 -6.81 -4.67
CA GLY A 143 13.95 -5.73 -5.56
C GLY A 143 13.59 -4.33 -5.03
N CYS A 144 12.44 -4.19 -4.35
CA CYS A 144 12.08 -2.95 -3.67
C CYS A 144 12.94 -2.72 -2.42
N HIS A 145 13.05 -3.72 -1.54
CA HIS A 145 13.80 -3.57 -0.28
C HIS A 145 15.28 -3.28 -0.50
N ASP A 146 15.92 -3.89 -1.50
CA ASP A 146 17.34 -3.66 -1.81
C ASP A 146 17.67 -2.17 -2.12
N ASN A 147 16.67 -1.41 -2.57
CA ASN A 147 16.82 -0.03 -3.05
C ASN A 147 16.21 1.03 -2.12
N PHE A 148 15.21 0.65 -1.32
CA PHE A 148 14.33 1.60 -0.63
C PHE A 148 14.12 1.30 0.85
N ARG A 149 14.67 0.19 1.36
CA ARG A 149 14.61 -0.17 2.78
C ARG A 149 16.01 -0.38 3.35
N GLU A 150 16.21 0.02 4.60
CA GLU A 150 17.42 -0.33 5.35
C GLU A 150 17.64 -1.85 5.37
N ARG A 151 18.91 -2.27 5.30
CA ARG A 151 19.32 -3.67 5.48
C ARG A 151 19.63 -3.92 6.95
N HIS A 152 19.44 -5.16 7.39
CA HIS A 152 19.76 -5.64 8.74
C HIS A 152 20.51 -6.96 8.61
#